data_AF-A0A7W3YCB1-F1
#
_entry.id   AF-A0A7W3YCB1-F1
#
_cell.length_a   1.000
_cell.length_b   1.000
_cell.length_c   1.000
_cell.angle_alpha   90.00
_cell.angle_beta   90.00
_cell.angle_gamma   90.00
#
_symmetry.space_group_name_H-M   'P 1'
#
loop_
_entity.id
_entity.type
_entity.pdbx_description
1 polymer ?
#
loop_
_entity_poly.entity_id
_entity_poly.type
_entity_poly.pdbx_seq_one_letter_code
_entity_poly.pdbx_strand_id
1 'polypeptide(L)'
;MKDDIKRGYSWALIDGKQIVGTAVLQLRPEKNYAKIMDGQWIKPDEPYAIIHRLTIDQMAEPHHLGKLFLSNLVTVGSSSCGTGRSHEGGLLLI
;
A
#
# COMPACT_ATOMS: atom_id res chain seq x y z
N MET A 1 2.37 -9.39 -8.69
CA MET A 1 0.95 -9.14 -8.93
C MET A 1 0.06 -10.29 -8.46
N LYS A 2 0.13 -11.50 -9.05
CA LYS A 2 -0.72 -12.62 -8.60
C LYS A 2 -0.50 -12.98 -7.12
N ASP A 3 0.75 -12.98 -6.67
CA ASP A 3 1.06 -13.26 -5.27
C ASP A 3 0.64 -12.13 -4.33
N ASP A 4 0.70 -10.87 -4.78
CA ASP A 4 0.23 -9.72 -4.01
C ASP A 4 -1.29 -9.81 -3.77
N ILE A 5 -2.05 -10.19 -4.79
CA ILE A 5 -3.51 -10.41 -4.71
C ILE A 5 -3.79 -11.56 -3.73
N LYS A 6 -3.10 -12.71 -3.88
CA LYS A 6 -3.28 -13.87 -2.98
C LYS A 6 -2.95 -13.55 -1.52
N ARG A 7 -2.03 -12.60 -1.29
CA ARG A 7 -1.63 -12.16 0.05
C ARG A 7 -2.52 -11.06 0.61
N GLY A 8 -3.47 -10.53 -0.16
CA GLY A 8 -4.32 -9.41 0.24
C GLY A 8 -3.59 -8.07 0.28
N TYR A 9 -2.47 -7.93 -0.44
CA TYR A 9 -1.68 -6.69 -0.48
C TYR A 9 -2.10 -5.77 -1.61
N SER A 10 -2.90 -6.22 -2.57
CA SER A 10 -3.31 -5.41 -3.72
C SER A 10 -4.53 -4.55 -3.40
N TRP A 11 -4.42 -3.26 -3.70
CA TRP A 11 -5.46 -2.25 -3.51
C TRP A 11 -5.83 -1.63 -4.84
N ALA A 12 -7.12 -1.35 -5.03
CA ALA A 12 -7.66 -0.63 -6.18
C ALA A 12 -8.33 0.65 -5.70
N LEU A 13 -8.07 1.76 -6.39
CA LEU A 13 -8.84 2.99 -6.24
C LEU A 13 -9.98 2.96 -7.26
N ILE A 14 -11.21 3.08 -6.80
CA ILE A 14 -12.40 2.97 -7.63
C ILE A 14 -13.08 4.34 -7.69
N ASP A 15 -13.41 4.80 -8.90
CA ASP A 15 -14.29 5.95 -9.11
C ASP A 15 -15.54 5.47 -9.85
N GLY A 16 -16.66 5.43 -9.13
CA GLY A 16 -17.92 4.82 -9.58
C GLY A 16 -17.76 3.33 -9.88
N LYS A 17 -17.62 2.98 -11.17
CA LYS A 17 -17.43 1.60 -11.65
C LYS A 17 -16.05 1.36 -12.29
N GLN A 18 -15.17 2.36 -12.27
CA GLN A 18 -13.89 2.33 -12.94
C GLN A 18 -12.76 2.19 -11.93
N ILE A 19 -11.79 1.31 -12.21
CA ILE A 19 -10.55 1.27 -11.45
C ILE A 19 -9.65 2.37 -12.01
N VAL A 20 -9.44 3.41 -11.23
CA VAL A 20 -8.64 4.59 -11.60
C VAL A 20 -7.24 4.56 -10.97
N GLY A 21 -6.91 3.52 -10.20
CA GLY A 21 -5.58 3.35 -9.66
C GLY A 21 -5.36 1.99 -9.00
N THR A 22 -4.10 1.61 -8.86
CA THR A 22 -3.69 0.38 -8.15
C THR A 22 -2.48 0.64 -7.27
N ALA A 23 -2.35 -0.11 -6.19
CA ALA A 23 -1.18 -0.10 -5.33
C ALA A 23 -0.99 -1.46 -4.66
N VAL A 24 0.20 -1.69 -4.13
CA VAL A 24 0.51 -2.81 -3.24
C VAL A 24 0.91 -2.25 -1.88
N LEU A 25 0.19 -2.62 -0.83
CA LEU A 25 0.54 -2.31 0.57
C LEU A 25 0.96 -3.60 1.26
N GLN A 26 2.25 -3.74 1.48
CA GLN A 26 2.86 -4.88 2.16
C GLN A 26 3.19 -4.49 3.60
N LEU A 27 2.65 -5.25 4.56
CA LEU A 27 2.86 -5.03 6.00
C LEU A 27 3.90 -6.01 6.59
N ARG A 28 4.70 -6.66 5.73
CA ARG A 28 5.74 -7.60 6.13
C ARG A 28 7.12 -7.09 5.69
N PRO A 29 8.16 -7.30 6.52
CA PRO A 29 9.52 -6.93 6.16
C PRO A 29 9.97 -7.60 4.86
N GLU A 30 10.72 -6.88 4.05
CA GLU A 30 11.35 -7.39 2.83
C GLU A 30 12.84 -7.66 3.11
N LYS A 31 13.35 -8.83 2.73
CA LYS A 31 14.74 -9.21 3.01
C LYS A 31 15.74 -8.23 2.40
N ASN A 32 15.42 -7.70 1.23
CA ASN A 32 16.28 -6.76 0.51
C ASN A 32 16.39 -5.41 1.22
N TYR A 33 15.47 -5.09 2.13
CA TYR A 33 15.55 -3.87 2.94
C TYR A 33 16.15 -4.09 4.33
N ALA A 34 16.51 -5.33 4.70
CA ALA A 34 17.18 -5.59 5.97
C ALA A 34 18.61 -4.98 6.02
N LYS A 35 19.24 -4.79 4.87
CA LYS A 35 20.55 -4.14 4.75
C LYS A 35 20.49 -3.13 3.62
N ILE A 36 20.75 -1.86 3.94
CA ILE A 36 20.92 -0.80 2.95
C ILE A 36 22.42 -0.55 2.77
N MET A 37 22.85 -0.27 1.55
CA MET A 37 24.21 0.19 1.28
C MET A 37 24.27 1.71 1.42
N ASP A 38 25.42 2.25 1.84
CA ASP A 38 25.69 3.68 1.93
C ASP A 38 24.67 4.48 2.78
N GLY A 39 24.17 3.86 3.84
CA GLY A 39 23.24 4.47 4.78
C GLY A 39 22.68 3.47 5.78
N GLN A 40 21.75 3.92 6.60
CA GLN A 40 21.03 3.08 7.55
C GLN A 40 19.57 3.54 7.70
N TRP A 41 18.67 2.60 7.98
CA TRP A 41 17.34 2.97 8.45
C TRP A 41 17.48 3.71 9.79
N ILE A 42 16.65 4.74 9.99
CA ILE A 42 16.61 5.48 11.26
C ILE A 42 16.20 4.54 12.40
N LYS A 43 15.34 3.57 12.10
CA LYS A 43 14.78 2.61 13.06
C LYS A 43 14.71 1.20 12.45
N PRO A 44 15.85 0.49 12.36
CA PRO A 44 15.94 -0.79 11.64
C PRO A 44 15.09 -1.91 12.24
N ASP A 45 14.77 -1.82 13.54
CA ASP A 45 14.03 -2.85 14.27
C ASP A 45 12.54 -2.54 14.45
N GLU A 46 12.07 -1.37 13.99
CA GLU A 46 10.65 -1.03 14.07
C GLU A 46 9.86 -1.63 12.89
N PRO A 47 8.62 -2.11 13.12
CA PRO A 47 7.74 -2.52 12.04
C PRO A 47 7.50 -1.37 11.05
N TYR A 48 7.50 -1.69 9.77
CA TYR A 48 7.22 -0.74 8.71
C TYR A 48 6.29 -1.35 7.66
N ALA A 49 5.61 -0.47 6.92
CA ALA A 49 4.83 -0.82 5.75
C ALA A 49 5.57 -0.41 4.49
N ILE A 50 5.39 -1.17 3.41
CA ILE A 50 5.98 -0.90 2.10
C ILE A 50 4.84 -0.66 1.11
N ILE A 51 4.90 0.47 0.41
CA ILE A 51 4.01 0.76 -0.72
C ILE A 51 4.79 0.52 -2.02
N HIS A 52 4.33 -0.44 -2.81
CA HIS A 52 4.86 -0.72 -4.14
C HIS A 52 3.81 -0.41 -5.22
N ARG A 53 4.29 -0.11 -6.43
CA ARG A 53 3.45 -0.05 -7.65
C ARG A 53 2.21 0.86 -7.50
N LEU A 54 2.33 1.99 -6.80
CA LEU A 54 1.29 3.01 -6.75
C LEU A 54 1.18 3.68 -8.13
N THR A 55 0.07 3.45 -8.81
CA THR A 55 -0.21 4.00 -10.14
C THR A 55 -1.64 4.54 -10.19
N ILE A 56 -1.82 5.66 -10.88
CA ILE A 56 -3.11 6.31 -11.12
C ILE A 56 -3.30 6.40 -12.63
N ASP A 57 -4.52 6.21 -13.10
CA ASP A 57 -4.89 6.48 -14.49
C ASP A 57 -4.68 7.97 -14.79
N GLN A 58 -3.89 8.25 -15.83
CA GLN A 58 -3.57 9.61 -16.26
C GLN A 58 -4.81 10.41 -16.72
N MET A 59 -5.88 9.72 -17.13
CA MET A 59 -7.13 10.34 -17.55
C MET A 59 -8.14 10.47 -16.40
N ALA A 60 -7.81 9.96 -15.21
CA ALA A 60 -8.66 10.10 -14.05
C ALA A 60 -8.54 11.51 -13.48
N GLU A 61 -9.62 12.27 -13.60
CA GLU A 61 -9.85 13.46 -12.80
C GLU A 61 -10.41 13.05 -11.43
N PRO A 62 -10.09 13.78 -10.35
CA PRO A 62 -9.24 14.96 -10.30
C PRO A 62 -7.73 14.64 -10.14
N HIS A 63 -6.83 15.53 -10.59
CA HIS A 63 -5.37 15.36 -10.49
C HIS A 63 -4.80 15.08 -9.06
N HIS A 64 -5.59 15.19 -7.99
CA HIS A 64 -5.19 14.88 -6.61
C HIS A 64 -5.42 13.43 -6.18
N LEU A 65 -5.92 12.55 -7.07
CA LEU A 65 -6.18 11.14 -6.75
C LEU A 65 -4.94 10.39 -6.24
N GLY A 66 -3.74 10.71 -6.74
CA GLY A 66 -2.50 10.10 -6.24
C GLY A 66 -2.22 10.42 -4.75
N LYS A 67 -2.44 11.68 -4.36
CA LYS A 67 -2.29 12.11 -2.97
C LYS A 67 -3.37 11.51 -2.07
N LEU A 68 -4.60 11.44 -2.56
CA LEU A 68 -5.71 10.82 -1.85
C LEU A 68 -5.44 9.33 -1.63
N PHE A 69 -5.06 8.61 -2.69
CA PHE A 69 -4.79 7.18 -2.60
C PHE A 69 -3.63 6.87 -1.66
N LEU A 70 -2.52 7.61 -1.76
CA LEU A 70 -1.40 7.46 -0.84
C LEU A 70 -1.81 7.72 0.61
N SER A 71 -2.57 8.79 0.88
CA SER A 71 -3.07 9.10 2.22
C SER A 71 -3.89 7.95 2.80
N ASN A 72 -4.78 7.36 1.99
CA ASN A 72 -5.62 6.25 2.42
C ASN A 72 -4.80 4.99 2.71
N LEU A 73 -3.80 4.67 1.88
CA LEU A 73 -2.89 3.55 2.12
C LEU A 73 -2.09 3.74 3.42
N VAL A 74 -1.65 4.96 3.71
CA VAL A 74 -0.97 5.28 4.99
C VAL A 74 -1.91 5.09 6.17
N THR A 75 -3.16 5.54 6.07
CA THR A 75 -4.18 5.36 7.12
C THR A 75 -4.41 3.88 7.40
N VAL A 76 -4.58 3.06 6.35
CA VAL A 76 -4.77 1.60 6.47
C VAL A 76 -3.53 0.92 7.05
N GLY A 77 -2.34 1.27 6.58
CA GLY A 77 -1.09 0.68 7.07
C GLY A 77 -0.88 0.98 8.56
N SER A 78 -1.21 2.20 8.98
CA SER A 78 -1.06 2.62 10.38
C SER A 78 -2.06 1.93 11.31
N SER A 79 -3.31 1.73 10.89
CA SER A 79 -4.32 1.02 11.71
C SER A 79 -4.06 -0.49 11.81
N SER A 80 -3.44 -1.06 10.80
CA SER A 80 -3.12 -2.50 10.74
C SER A 80 -1.89 -2.87 11.58
N CYS A 81 -1.00 -1.92 11.87
CA CYS A 81 0.26 -2.15 12.61
C CYS A 81 0.06 -2.39 14.13
N GLY A 82 -1.17 -2.29 14.66
CA GLY A 82 -1.46 -2.40 16.10
C GLY A 82 -2.38 -3.55 16.54
N THR A 83 -3.03 -4.28 15.63
CA THR A 83 -4.18 -5.13 16.02
C THR A 83 -4.04 -6.63 15.81
N GLY A 84 -2.95 -7.14 15.21
CA GLY A 84 -2.74 -8.59 15.06
C GLY A 84 -3.85 -9.32 14.27
N ARG A 85 -4.73 -8.58 13.58
CA ARG A 85 -5.81 -9.15 12.76
C ARG A 85 -5.32 -9.34 11.34
N SER A 86 -5.36 -10.58 10.87
CA SER A 86 -5.30 -10.90 9.44
C SER A 86 -6.52 -10.27 8.77
N HIS A 87 -6.33 -9.19 8.02
CA HIS A 87 -7.36 -8.69 7.13
C HIS A 87 -7.49 -9.65 5.94
N GLU A 88 -8.62 -10.37 5.87
CA GLU A 88 -9.11 -10.90 4.61
C GLU A 88 -9.39 -9.71 3.67
N GLY A 89 -9.05 -9.89 2.38
CA GLY A 89 -8.93 -8.84 1.38
C GLY A 89 -9.99 -7.75 1.47
N GLY A 90 -9.57 -6.59 1.97
CA GLY A 90 -10.40 -5.40 2.02
C GLY A 90 -10.38 -4.72 0.66
N LEU A 91 -11.43 -4.94 -0.13
CA LEU A 91 -11.79 -3.98 -1.16
C LEU A 91 -12.26 -2.71 -0.43
N LEU A 92 -11.35 -1.78 -0.14
CA LEU A 92 -11.73 -0.47 0.33
C LEU A 92 -12.22 0.33 -0.88
N LEU A 93 -13.54 0.27 -1.08
CA LEU A 93 -14.26 1.23 -1.90
C LEU A 93 -14.22 2.58 -1.18
N ILE A 94 -13.65 3.58 -1.83
CA ILE A 94 -13.78 4.99 -1.51
C ILE A 94 -14.48 5.62 -2.70
#